data_AF-X0ZYB4-F1
#
_entry.id   AF-X0ZYB4-F1
#
_cell.length_a   1.000
_cell.length_b   1.000
_cell.length_c   1.000
_cell.angle_alpha   90.00
_cell.angle_beta   90.00
_cell.angle_gamma   90.00
#
_symmetry.space_group_name_H-M   'P 1'
#
loop_
_entity.id
_entity.type
_entity.pdbx_description
1 polymer ?
#
loop_
_entity_poly.entity_id
_entity_poly.type
_entity_poly.pdbx_seq_one_letter_code
_entity_poly.pdbx_strand_id
1 'polypeptide(L)'
;PIIPLWAINGISGIGTGWSSFCPLYNPLDMCSWLIRWLNKMKTPFLIPWYRDFDGTVELKLKEKNPKLEVTEEPKVVKDLKEVSGDEEEENEDEDPLGPDEVFEDNLDKNTANLPRYSVVTSGKYKVLPNGDIEVTELPIGRAPVKYREWLDQLIEKKEIKDAINKSTDKKGVFIIKGFKQTPSYKNLRLQKSFGLSNLVMLDPSHKPRKFSTIDQMMEEWASWRLGYYQKRKDYLIEKIDNSISKLNEKIRFLQAVLKGWEIGPILGQTVVVTETIHGKVKSLKRDQVFLQMDAMKFKHDLYQKTKLSNFDEDDILHLNQEVLKLQKDKEVIYLTPIEKLWLNDLQEFVKEYCRQYKIKTDIFDLNIPVKTDPTNKISIEI
;
A
#
# COMPACT_ATOMS: atom_id res chain seq x y z
N PRO A 1 -1.38 -1.98 -5.09
CA PRO A 1 -2.04 -1.23 -3.99
C PRO A 1 -1.74 0.27 -4.13
N ILE A 2 -2.60 1.16 -3.62
CA ILE A 2 -2.40 2.62 -3.71
C ILE A 2 -1.41 3.15 -2.66
N ILE A 3 -1.14 2.37 -1.61
CA ILE A 3 -0.20 2.61 -0.51
C ILE A 3 0.65 1.35 -0.26
N PRO A 4 1.87 1.48 0.32
CA PRO A 4 2.78 0.36 0.53
C PRO A 4 2.32 -0.53 1.69
N LEU A 5 1.57 -1.60 1.38
CA LEU A 5 1.07 -2.54 2.40
C LEU A 5 2.19 -3.22 3.20
N TRP A 6 3.35 -3.40 2.59
CA TRP A 6 4.54 -3.95 3.26
C TRP A 6 5.03 -3.05 4.39
N ALA A 7 4.88 -1.72 4.29
CA ALA A 7 5.24 -0.79 5.35
C ALA A 7 4.17 -0.74 6.43
N ILE A 8 2.90 -0.84 6.04
CA ILE A 8 1.75 -0.78 6.94
C ILE A 8 1.70 -2.00 7.86
N ASN A 9 1.96 -3.18 7.30
CA ASN A 9 1.89 -4.45 8.03
C ASN A 9 3.25 -4.93 8.55
N GLY A 10 4.33 -4.23 8.17
CA GLY A 10 5.70 -4.65 8.45
C GLY A 10 6.14 -5.83 7.57
N ILE A 11 7.44 -6.14 7.69
CA ILE A 11 8.11 -7.27 7.06
C ILE A 11 8.91 -7.97 8.15
N SER A 12 8.80 -9.29 8.24
CA SER A 12 9.69 -10.11 9.05
C SER A 12 9.92 -11.41 8.31
N GLY A 13 11.18 -11.69 7.95
CA GLY A 13 11.54 -12.91 7.24
C GLY A 13 13.02 -13.20 7.34
N ILE A 14 13.34 -14.48 7.51
CA ILE A 14 14.71 -14.99 7.53
C ILE A 14 14.79 -16.05 6.43
N GLY A 15 15.82 -15.96 5.60
CA GLY A 15 16.15 -16.94 4.57
C GLY A 15 17.64 -17.23 4.57
N THR A 16 18.08 -18.09 3.64
CA THR A 16 19.50 -18.45 3.53
C THR A 16 20.32 -17.24 3.06
N GLY A 17 21.14 -16.69 3.96
CA GLY A 17 22.04 -15.57 3.68
C GLY A 17 21.40 -14.17 3.74
N TRP A 18 20.08 -14.06 3.97
CA TRP A 18 19.38 -12.78 4.06
C TRP A 18 18.30 -12.83 5.13
N SER A 19 18.11 -11.72 5.84
CA SER A 19 16.93 -11.46 6.65
C SER A 19 16.37 -10.08 6.27
N SER A 20 15.09 -9.87 6.52
CA SER A 20 14.40 -8.61 6.29
C SER A 20 13.51 -8.31 7.48
N PHE A 21 13.68 -7.13 8.04
CA PHE A 21 12.87 -6.61 9.13
C PHE A 21 12.48 -5.16 8.86
N CYS A 22 11.17 -4.93 8.72
CA CYS A 22 10.57 -3.60 8.64
C CYS A 22 9.45 -3.52 9.68
N PRO A 23 9.46 -2.54 10.59
CA PRO A 23 8.35 -2.35 11.51
C PRO A 23 7.12 -1.80 10.78
N LEU A 24 6.01 -1.71 11.52
CA LEU A 24 4.76 -1.14 11.03
C LEU A 24 4.84 0.38 11.00
N TYR A 25 4.18 0.97 10.02
CA TYR A 25 4.03 2.42 9.88
C TYR A 25 2.55 2.81 9.77
N ASN A 26 2.24 4.04 10.22
CA ASN A 26 0.88 4.56 10.17
C ASN A 26 0.44 4.76 8.70
N PRO A 27 -0.72 4.22 8.28
CA PRO A 27 -1.24 4.41 6.92
C PRO A 27 -1.38 5.89 6.52
N LEU A 28 -1.71 6.77 7.46
CA LEU A 28 -1.88 8.20 7.20
C LEU A 28 -0.54 8.91 7.02
N ASP A 29 0.49 8.50 7.76
CA ASP A 29 1.86 9.01 7.57
C ASP A 29 2.44 8.54 6.22
N MET A 30 2.15 7.30 5.82
CA MET A 30 2.48 6.81 4.47
C MET A 30 1.81 7.65 3.38
N CYS A 31 0.52 7.99 3.56
CA CYS A 31 -0.19 8.86 2.62
C CYS A 31 0.44 10.26 2.59
N SER A 32 0.74 10.85 3.75
CA SER A 32 1.40 12.16 3.85
C SER A 32 2.75 12.17 3.13
N TRP A 33 3.54 11.11 3.31
CA TRP A 33 4.81 10.91 2.61
C TRP A 33 4.61 10.86 1.09
N LEU A 34 3.68 10.03 0.61
CA LEU A 34 3.41 9.89 -0.83
C LEU A 34 2.86 11.16 -1.46
N ILE A 35 1.95 11.85 -0.77
CA ILE A 35 1.39 13.13 -1.22
C ILE A 35 2.51 14.17 -1.34
N ARG A 36 3.43 14.24 -0.38
CA ARG A 36 4.59 15.15 -0.43
C ARG A 36 5.54 14.79 -1.56
N TRP A 37 5.83 13.49 -1.73
CA TRP A 37 6.68 12.98 -2.80
C TRP A 37 6.11 13.29 -4.20
N LEU A 38 4.82 13.06 -4.43
CA LEU A 38 4.14 13.37 -5.70
C LEU A 38 4.16 14.87 -6.03
N ASN A 39 4.14 15.72 -5.01
CA ASN A 39 4.23 17.18 -5.15
C ASN A 39 5.68 17.71 -5.13
N LYS A 40 6.70 16.82 -5.16
CA LYS A 40 8.12 17.17 -5.12
C LYS A 40 8.52 18.02 -3.92
N MET A 41 7.86 17.79 -2.78
CA MET A 41 8.17 18.45 -1.52
C MET A 41 9.02 17.55 -0.63
N LYS A 42 9.64 18.16 0.38
CA LYS A 42 10.32 17.43 1.44
C LYS A 42 9.36 16.46 2.13
N THR A 43 9.72 15.19 2.10
CA THR A 43 8.98 14.11 2.74
C THR A 43 9.16 14.16 4.26
N PRO A 44 8.14 13.76 5.03
CA PRO A 44 8.22 13.72 6.48
C PRO A 44 9.08 12.53 6.91
N PHE A 45 9.74 12.65 8.05
CA PHE A 45 10.45 11.51 8.64
C PHE A 45 9.45 10.48 9.14
N LEU A 46 9.65 9.21 8.79
CA LEU A 46 8.73 8.14 9.12
C LEU A 46 9.10 7.51 10.45
N ILE A 47 8.16 7.57 11.41
CA ILE A 47 8.31 6.94 12.72
C ILE A 47 7.44 5.67 12.73
N PRO A 48 7.99 4.53 13.17
CA PRO A 48 7.19 3.33 13.34
C PRO A 48 5.98 3.56 14.24
N TRP A 49 4.88 2.90 13.92
CA TRP A 49 3.61 3.09 14.59
C TRP A 49 2.84 1.78 14.62
N TYR A 50 2.19 1.54 15.76
CA TYR A 50 1.43 0.33 16.02
C TYR A 50 0.02 0.74 16.42
N ARG A 51 -0.97 0.17 15.74
CA ARG A 51 -2.38 0.44 16.05
C ARG A 51 -2.69 0.00 17.47
N ASP A 52 -3.45 0.82 18.18
CA ASP A 52 -3.93 0.58 19.55
C ASP A 52 -2.83 0.45 20.62
N PHE A 53 -1.57 0.70 20.26
CA PHE A 53 -0.48 0.80 21.22
C PHE A 53 -0.50 2.17 21.88
N ASP A 54 -0.75 2.19 23.19
CA ASP A 54 -0.82 3.43 23.95
C ASP A 54 0.54 3.89 24.46
N GLY A 55 1.61 3.11 24.29
CA GLY A 55 2.95 3.46 24.73
C GLY A 55 3.61 4.56 23.90
N THR A 56 4.93 4.67 24.00
CA THR A 56 5.72 5.62 23.21
C THR A 56 6.61 4.87 22.22
N VAL A 57 6.77 5.43 21.03
CA VAL A 57 7.70 4.94 20.01
C VAL A 57 8.62 6.09 19.63
N GLU A 58 9.92 5.88 19.79
CA GLU A 58 10.95 6.89 19.52
C GLU A 58 12.02 6.34 18.60
N LEU A 59 12.54 7.17 17.70
CA LEU A 59 13.74 6.88 16.93
C LEU A 59 14.95 7.52 17.61
N LYS A 60 15.91 6.69 18.01
CA LYS A 60 17.18 7.12 18.60
C LYS A 60 18.31 6.90 17.62
N LEU A 61 19.12 7.94 17.43
CA LEU A 61 20.37 7.83 16.68
C LEU A 61 21.39 7.06 17.54
N LYS A 62 22.03 6.04 16.96
CA LYS A 62 23.11 5.32 17.61
C LYS A 62 24.43 6.01 17.29
N GLU A 63 25.12 6.50 18.32
CA GLU A 63 26.48 7.01 18.18
C GLU A 63 27.45 5.87 17.83
N LYS A 64 28.50 6.17 17.05
CA LYS A 64 29.54 5.19 16.71
C LYS A 64 30.18 4.66 18.00
N ASN A 65 30.28 3.34 18.14
CA ASN A 65 31.09 2.74 19.20
C ASN A 65 32.56 3.10 18.93
N PRO A 66 33.27 3.86 19.80
CA PRO A 66 34.63 4.31 19.53
C PRO A 66 35.70 3.20 19.54
N LYS A 67 35.33 1.94 19.79
CA LYS A 67 36.25 0.79 19.90
C LYS A 67 36.40 -0.08 18.63
N LEU A 68 35.75 0.28 17.53
CA LEU A 68 35.95 -0.41 16.24
C LEU A 68 36.93 0.40 15.38
N GLU A 69 38.19 0.47 15.84
CA GLU A 69 39.30 0.65 14.91
C GLU A 69 39.36 -0.60 14.05
N VAL A 70 39.33 -0.40 12.72
CA VAL A 70 39.44 -1.45 11.72
C VAL A 70 40.85 -2.05 11.82
N THR A 71 41.03 -3.08 12.64
CA THR A 71 42.20 -3.94 12.52
C THR A 71 41.98 -4.84 11.31
N GLU A 72 42.69 -4.52 10.24
CA GLU A 72 42.84 -5.35 9.05
C GLU A 72 43.42 -6.70 9.48
N GLU A 73 42.63 -7.77 9.37
CA GLU A 73 43.05 -9.10 8.90
C GLU A 73 41.84 -10.06 8.95
N PRO A 74 41.58 -10.85 7.88
CA PRO A 74 40.54 -11.85 7.90
C PRO A 74 41.01 -13.09 8.67
N LYS A 75 40.52 -13.27 9.91
CA LYS A 75 40.56 -14.59 10.54
C LYS A 75 39.51 -15.48 9.89
N VAL A 76 39.99 -16.47 9.14
CA VAL A 76 39.21 -17.61 8.64
C VAL A 76 38.62 -18.34 9.85
N VAL A 77 37.33 -18.14 10.13
CA VAL A 77 36.59 -19.02 11.04
C VAL A 77 36.06 -20.17 10.21
N LYS A 78 36.75 -21.31 10.30
CA LYS A 78 36.21 -22.62 9.95
C LYS A 78 35.14 -23.00 10.98
N ASP A 79 34.19 -23.79 10.49
CA ASP A 79 33.22 -24.59 11.22
C ASP A 79 31.96 -23.85 11.71
N LEU A 80 31.03 -23.69 10.76
CA LEU A 80 29.59 -23.77 11.04
C LEU A 80 29.31 -25.17 11.58
N LYS A 81 29.07 -25.30 12.89
CA LYS A 81 28.37 -26.49 13.40
C LYS A 81 26.91 -26.38 12.98
N GLU A 82 26.50 -27.33 12.15
CA GLU A 82 25.11 -27.71 11.97
C GLU A 82 24.53 -28.04 13.35
N VAL A 83 23.47 -27.34 13.75
CA VAL A 83 22.57 -27.81 14.82
C VAL A 83 21.33 -28.32 14.10
N SER A 84 21.39 -29.61 13.75
CA SER A 84 20.21 -30.44 13.55
C SER A 84 19.44 -30.53 14.86
N GLY A 85 18.10 -30.58 14.77
CA GLY A 85 17.24 -30.73 15.94
C GLY A 85 17.56 -31.98 16.75
N ASP A 86 17.49 -31.84 18.07
CA ASP A 86 16.69 -32.63 18.99
C ASP A 86 16.90 -32.06 20.42
N GLU A 87 15.88 -32.22 21.26
CA GLU A 87 15.85 -32.03 22.72
C GLU A 87 15.76 -30.58 23.26
N GLU A 88 14.52 -30.13 23.52
CA GLU A 88 14.23 -29.09 24.51
C GLU A 88 14.54 -29.64 25.91
N GLU A 89 15.78 -29.49 26.37
CA GLU A 89 16.07 -29.45 27.80
C GLU A 89 15.58 -28.10 28.35
N GLU A 90 14.50 -28.14 29.14
CA GLU A 90 14.00 -27.00 29.93
C GLU A 90 15.09 -26.57 30.93
N ASN A 91 15.89 -25.56 30.57
CA ASN A 91 16.78 -24.89 31.50
C ASN A 91 15.97 -23.87 32.33
N GLU A 92 15.90 -24.07 33.65
CA GLU A 92 15.18 -23.22 34.62
C GLU A 92 15.68 -21.75 34.71
N ASP A 93 16.69 -21.35 33.92
CA ASP A 93 17.32 -20.02 33.93
C ASP A 93 17.09 -19.19 32.65
N GLU A 94 16.26 -19.63 31.70
CA GLU A 94 15.94 -18.79 30.54
C GLU A 94 15.14 -17.55 30.96
N ASP A 95 15.65 -16.35 30.65
CA ASP A 95 14.92 -15.08 30.75
C ASP A 95 13.71 -15.15 29.78
N PRO A 96 12.47 -15.31 30.28
CA PRO A 96 11.32 -15.58 29.41
C PRO A 96 11.00 -14.37 28.52
N LEU A 97 11.45 -13.19 28.94
CA LEU A 97 11.33 -11.96 28.18
C LEU A 97 12.38 -11.85 27.06
N GLY A 98 13.53 -12.50 27.18
CA GLY A 98 14.67 -12.30 26.30
C GLY A 98 15.17 -10.84 26.31
N PRO A 99 16.13 -10.50 25.43
CA PRO A 99 16.84 -9.23 25.50
C PRO A 99 15.92 -8.01 25.28
N ASP A 100 16.23 -6.91 26.00
CA ASP A 100 15.60 -5.60 25.80
C ASP A 100 16.05 -4.95 24.48
N GLU A 101 17.20 -5.36 23.94
CA GLU A 101 17.80 -4.81 22.73
C GLU A 101 18.00 -5.92 21.70
N VAL A 102 17.36 -5.79 20.53
CA VAL A 102 17.46 -6.76 19.44
C VAL A 102 18.20 -6.12 18.26
N PHE A 103 19.43 -6.55 18.02
CA PHE A 103 20.26 -6.06 16.91
C PHE A 103 20.91 -7.23 16.17
N GLU A 104 20.87 -7.18 14.84
CA GLU A 104 21.73 -7.99 13.99
C GLU A 104 22.98 -7.15 13.64
N ASP A 105 24.15 -7.57 14.13
CA ASP A 105 25.45 -6.90 13.92
C ASP A 105 26.16 -7.31 12.61
N ASN A 106 25.44 -7.90 11.65
CA ASN A 106 26.01 -8.22 10.35
C ASN A 106 26.17 -6.95 9.50
N LEU A 107 27.29 -6.27 9.74
CA LEU A 107 27.77 -5.08 9.06
C LEU A 107 28.11 -5.40 7.59
N ASP A 108 27.39 -4.76 6.68
CA ASP A 108 27.87 -4.62 5.31
C ASP A 108 28.87 -3.47 5.26
N LYS A 109 30.11 -3.71 4.78
CA LYS A 109 31.22 -2.75 4.82
C LYS A 109 30.87 -1.40 4.18
N ASN A 110 29.95 -1.42 3.21
CA ASN A 110 29.51 -0.24 2.46
C ASN A 110 28.53 0.68 3.22
N THR A 111 27.96 0.22 4.35
CA THR A 111 26.99 1.01 5.15
C THR A 111 27.53 1.44 6.52
N ALA A 112 28.83 1.21 6.78
CA ALA A 112 29.48 1.49 8.06
C ALA A 112 29.46 2.97 8.48
N ASN A 113 29.29 3.90 7.52
CA ASN A 113 29.31 5.35 7.77
C ASN A 113 27.92 6.01 7.84
N LEU A 114 26.84 5.26 7.66
CA LEU A 114 25.49 5.83 7.72
C LEU A 114 24.95 5.90 9.15
N PRO A 115 24.17 6.95 9.50
CA PRO A 115 23.52 7.07 10.80
C PRO A 115 22.59 5.88 11.03
N ARG A 116 22.79 5.17 12.15
CA ARG A 116 21.94 4.04 12.53
C ARG A 116 20.85 4.51 13.45
N TYR A 117 19.62 4.16 13.12
CA TYR A 117 18.48 4.40 13.99
C TYR A 117 18.08 3.12 14.71
N SER A 118 17.83 3.25 16.01
CA SER A 118 17.15 2.26 16.81
C SER A 118 15.77 2.77 17.14
N VAL A 119 14.77 1.91 17.00
CA VAL A 119 13.42 2.18 17.47
C VAL A 119 13.36 1.75 18.92
N VAL A 120 12.95 2.64 19.80
CA VAL A 120 12.68 2.33 21.21
C VAL A 120 11.18 2.40 21.42
N THR A 121 10.61 1.28 21.85
CA THR A 121 9.22 1.22 22.28
C THR A 121 9.17 1.16 23.79
N SER A 122 8.39 2.04 24.41
CA SER A 122 8.20 2.05 25.86
C SER A 122 6.73 1.81 26.20
N GLY A 123 6.47 0.90 27.13
CA GLY A 123 5.15 0.67 27.70
C GLY A 123 4.68 1.82 28.59
N LYS A 124 3.71 1.56 29.46
CA LYS A 124 3.21 2.54 30.44
C LYS A 124 2.99 1.88 31.78
N TYR A 125 3.32 2.61 32.85
CA TYR A 125 3.00 2.21 34.21
C TYR A 125 2.61 3.42 35.06
N LYS A 126 1.93 3.16 36.17
CA LYS A 126 1.57 4.12 37.21
C LYS A 126 1.91 3.53 38.57
N VAL A 127 2.35 4.37 39.50
CA VAL A 127 2.50 3.98 40.90
C VAL A 127 1.21 4.36 41.63
N LEU A 128 0.56 3.39 42.26
CA LEU A 128 -0.68 3.55 43.00
C LEU A 128 -0.42 4.16 44.38
N PRO A 129 -1.43 4.76 45.03
CA PRO A 129 -1.26 5.42 46.34
C PRO A 129 -0.74 4.51 47.45
N ASN A 130 -0.97 3.20 47.34
CA ASN A 130 -0.49 2.19 48.29
C ASN A 130 0.95 1.72 48.00
N GLY A 131 1.61 2.27 46.98
CA GLY A 131 2.96 1.88 46.55
C GLY A 131 3.02 0.72 45.54
N ASP A 132 1.88 0.11 45.20
CA ASP A 132 1.83 -0.91 44.15
C ASP A 132 2.01 -0.29 42.75
N ILE A 133 2.46 -1.08 41.79
CA ILE A 133 2.72 -0.62 40.43
C ILE A 133 1.67 -1.21 39.50
N GLU A 134 0.96 -0.36 38.77
CA GLU A 134 0.04 -0.76 37.71
C GLU A 134 0.72 -0.57 36.36
N VAL A 135 1.09 -1.67 35.71
CA VAL A 135 1.53 -1.69 34.31
C VAL A 135 0.29 -1.73 33.43
N THR A 136 0.12 -0.72 32.59
CA THR A 136 -1.07 -0.55 31.74
C THR A 136 -0.82 -0.84 30.26
N GLU A 137 0.44 -0.89 29.85
CA GLU A 137 0.86 -1.21 28.48
C GLU A 137 2.25 -1.83 28.49
N LEU A 138 2.45 -2.90 27.73
CA LEU A 138 3.76 -3.53 27.52
C LEU A 138 4.41 -3.01 26.23
N PRO A 139 5.75 -2.87 26.17
CA PRO A 139 6.42 -2.46 24.95
C PRO A 139 6.21 -3.48 23.81
N ILE A 140 6.29 -3.01 22.57
CA ILE A 140 6.05 -3.85 21.39
C ILE A 140 7.03 -5.03 21.36
N GLY A 141 6.51 -6.22 21.08
CA GLY A 141 7.28 -7.45 21.06
C GLY A 141 7.50 -8.07 22.45
N ARG A 142 6.79 -7.62 23.49
CA ARG A 142 6.65 -8.34 24.77
C ARG A 142 5.23 -8.89 24.91
N ALA A 143 5.12 -10.21 24.92
CA ALA A 143 3.84 -10.89 25.09
C ALA A 143 3.40 -10.89 26.57
N PRO A 144 2.10 -10.71 26.88
CA PRO A 144 1.60 -10.77 28.25
C PRO A 144 1.92 -12.08 28.97
N VAL A 145 1.91 -13.21 28.25
CA VAL A 145 2.24 -14.54 28.80
C VAL A 145 3.68 -14.58 29.30
N LYS A 146 4.64 -14.17 28.46
CA LYS A 146 6.06 -14.09 28.82
C LYS A 146 6.34 -13.09 29.93
N TYR A 147 5.60 -11.98 29.95
CA TYR A 147 5.69 -11.00 31.05
C TYR A 147 5.17 -11.57 32.36
N ARG A 148 4.14 -12.43 32.31
CA ARG A 148 3.66 -13.12 33.50
C ARG A 148 4.70 -14.10 34.04
N GLU A 149 5.29 -14.93 33.18
CA GLU A 149 6.35 -15.88 33.55
C GLU A 149 7.53 -15.16 34.23
N TRP A 150 7.92 -13.99 33.69
CA TRP A 150 8.95 -13.15 34.31
C TRP A 150 8.57 -12.63 35.70
N LEU A 151 7.30 -12.23 35.89
CA LEU A 151 6.81 -11.81 37.21
C LEU A 151 6.80 -12.97 38.20
N ASP A 152 6.48 -14.18 37.77
CA ASP A 152 6.52 -15.38 38.62
C ASP A 152 7.95 -15.69 39.09
N GLN A 153 8.95 -15.58 38.19
CA GLN A 153 10.36 -15.67 38.57
C GLN A 153 10.77 -14.59 39.59
N LEU A 154 10.23 -13.37 39.51
CA LEU A 154 10.49 -12.32 40.51
C LEU A 154 9.84 -12.61 41.87
N ILE A 155 8.71 -13.33 41.91
CA ILE A 155 8.07 -13.78 43.15
C ILE A 155 8.95 -14.85 43.82
N GLU A 156 9.43 -15.83 43.05
CA GLU A 156 10.31 -16.89 43.54
C GLU A 156 11.62 -16.33 44.11
N LYS A 157 12.21 -15.36 43.40
CA LYS A 157 13.40 -14.60 43.85
C LYS A 157 13.10 -13.63 45.00
N LYS A 158 11.84 -13.51 45.44
CA LYS A 158 11.35 -12.60 46.47
C LYS A 158 11.68 -11.13 46.17
N GLU A 159 11.81 -10.75 44.91
CA GLU A 159 12.01 -9.35 44.47
C GLU A 159 10.69 -8.56 44.53
N ILE A 160 9.57 -9.27 44.38
CA ILE A 160 8.21 -8.75 44.54
C ILE A 160 7.41 -9.63 45.50
N LYS A 161 6.34 -9.07 46.10
CA LYS A 161 5.47 -9.83 47.01
C LYS A 161 4.45 -10.68 46.26
N ASP A 162 3.85 -10.10 45.22
CA ASP A 162 2.72 -10.70 44.48
C ASP A 162 2.56 -9.94 43.15
N ALA A 163 1.94 -10.58 42.17
CA ALA A 163 1.55 -9.98 40.91
C ALA A 163 0.16 -10.45 40.48
N ILE A 164 -0.71 -9.51 40.11
CA ILE A 164 -2.06 -9.79 39.62
C ILE A 164 -2.11 -9.52 38.11
N ASN A 165 -2.52 -10.52 37.33
CA ASN A 165 -2.79 -10.36 35.91
C ASN A 165 -4.23 -9.85 35.71
N LYS A 166 -4.37 -8.65 35.14
CA LYS A 166 -5.65 -8.03 34.72
C LYS A 166 -5.73 -7.87 33.19
N SER A 167 -4.90 -8.61 32.46
CA SER A 167 -4.84 -8.55 31.00
C SER A 167 -6.14 -9.02 30.37
N THR A 168 -6.43 -8.47 29.19
CA THR A 168 -7.54 -8.87 28.31
C THR A 168 -6.97 -9.40 27.00
N ASP A 169 -7.84 -9.83 26.08
CA ASP A 169 -7.48 -10.18 24.70
C ASP A 169 -6.81 -9.01 23.94
N LYS A 170 -6.99 -7.77 24.42
CA LYS A 170 -6.50 -6.55 23.75
C LYS A 170 -5.37 -5.83 24.47
N LYS A 171 -5.24 -5.98 25.79
CA LYS A 171 -4.30 -5.21 26.60
C LYS A 171 -3.63 -6.04 27.68
N GLY A 172 -2.30 -5.91 27.79
CA GLY A 172 -1.50 -6.48 28.88
C GLY A 172 -1.51 -5.57 30.11
N VAL A 173 -2.30 -5.90 31.12
CA VAL A 173 -2.41 -5.11 32.36
C VAL A 173 -1.99 -5.95 33.56
N PHE A 174 -1.06 -5.44 34.36
CA PHE A 174 -0.52 -6.14 35.52
C PHE A 174 -0.44 -5.22 36.73
N ILE A 175 -0.74 -5.75 37.91
CA ILE A 175 -0.49 -5.06 39.18
C ILE A 175 0.61 -5.80 39.93
N ILE A 176 1.72 -5.11 40.19
CA ILE A 176 2.89 -5.64 40.89
C ILE A 176 2.88 -5.07 42.31
N LYS A 177 2.92 -5.96 43.30
CA LYS A 177 2.86 -5.58 44.71
C LYS A 177 4.21 -5.75 45.39
N GLY A 178 4.55 -4.80 46.25
CA GLY A 178 5.75 -4.87 47.09
C GLY A 178 7.06 -5.00 46.30
N PHE A 179 7.17 -4.27 45.19
CA PHE A 179 8.39 -4.18 44.38
C PHE A 179 9.51 -3.56 45.22
N LYS A 180 10.61 -4.29 45.45
CA LYS A 180 11.71 -3.84 46.33
C LYS A 180 12.51 -2.67 45.77
N GLN A 181 12.63 -2.61 44.46
CA GLN A 181 13.45 -1.61 43.77
C GLN A 181 12.64 -0.34 43.48
N THR A 182 13.31 0.74 43.12
CA THR A 182 12.60 1.94 42.62
C THR A 182 11.96 1.63 41.27
N PRO A 183 10.64 1.88 41.08
CA PRO A 183 9.96 1.65 39.81
C PRO A 183 10.58 2.49 38.68
N SER A 184 11.08 1.83 37.64
CA SER A 184 11.60 2.47 36.44
C SER A 184 11.31 1.62 35.20
N TYR A 185 11.32 2.22 34.02
CA TYR A 185 11.12 1.49 32.76
C TYR A 185 12.13 0.35 32.58
N LYS A 186 13.37 0.53 33.03
CA LYS A 186 14.42 -0.48 32.96
C LYS A 186 14.12 -1.66 33.89
N ASN A 187 13.87 -1.39 35.17
CA ASN A 187 13.67 -2.45 36.17
C ASN A 187 12.35 -3.20 35.98
N LEU A 188 11.36 -2.55 35.36
CA LEU A 188 10.08 -3.15 34.98
C LEU A 188 10.10 -3.80 33.58
N ARG A 189 11.23 -3.72 32.86
CA ARG A 189 11.39 -4.27 31.50
C ARG A 189 10.34 -3.73 30.52
N LEU A 190 9.96 -2.46 30.70
CA LEU A 190 8.96 -1.73 29.92
C LEU A 190 9.56 -0.95 28.77
N GLN A 191 10.82 -1.20 28.40
CA GLN A 191 11.47 -0.66 27.21
C GLN A 191 12.04 -1.80 26.39
N LYS A 192 11.74 -1.79 25.09
CA LYS A 192 12.31 -2.71 24.11
C LYS A 192 12.77 -1.94 22.89
N SER A 193 13.98 -2.22 22.43
CA SER A 193 14.58 -1.57 21.27
C SER A 193 14.96 -2.57 20.18
N PHE A 194 14.86 -2.11 18.94
CA PHE A 194 15.26 -2.90 17.77
C PHE A 194 15.88 -1.99 16.69
N GLY A 195 16.75 -2.56 15.86
CA GLY A 195 17.40 -1.84 14.75
C GLY A 195 16.54 -1.73 13.49
N LEU A 196 16.82 -0.72 12.67
CA LEU A 196 16.29 -0.58 11.29
C LEU A 196 17.31 -0.98 10.22
N SER A 197 18.24 -1.88 10.55
CA SER A 197 19.46 -2.13 9.76
C SER A 197 19.29 -3.10 8.59
N ASN A 198 18.16 -3.81 8.51
CA ASN A 198 18.00 -4.91 7.57
C ASN A 198 16.71 -4.82 6.74
N LEU A 199 16.65 -3.79 5.90
CA LEU A 199 15.56 -3.59 4.94
C LEU A 199 15.95 -4.26 3.62
N VAL A 200 15.43 -5.46 3.36
CA VAL A 200 15.75 -6.21 2.13
C VAL A 200 14.46 -6.49 1.37
N MET A 201 14.45 -6.18 0.07
CA MET A 201 13.38 -6.57 -0.86
C MET A 201 13.94 -7.24 -2.10
N LEU A 202 13.07 -7.94 -2.84
CA LEU A 202 13.38 -8.43 -4.17
C LEU A 202 13.24 -7.28 -5.18
N ASP A 203 14.25 -7.12 -6.02
CA ASP A 203 14.19 -6.23 -7.17
C ASP A 203 13.28 -6.81 -8.28
N PRO A 204 13.01 -6.06 -9.37
CA PRO A 204 12.24 -6.57 -10.50
C PRO A 204 12.84 -7.80 -11.21
N SER A 205 14.13 -8.12 -10.97
CA SER A 205 14.81 -9.33 -11.47
C SER A 205 14.79 -10.47 -10.45
N HIS A 206 14.00 -10.35 -9.37
CA HIS A 206 13.89 -11.31 -8.26
C HIS A 206 15.17 -11.50 -7.46
N LYS A 207 16.06 -10.51 -7.43
CA LYS A 207 17.29 -10.54 -6.62
C LYS A 207 17.12 -9.75 -5.33
N PRO A 208 17.61 -10.26 -4.19
CA PRO A 208 17.58 -9.52 -2.93
C PRO A 208 18.45 -8.27 -3.04
N ARG A 209 17.90 -7.14 -2.61
CA ARG A 209 18.56 -5.84 -2.54
C ARG A 209 18.32 -5.23 -1.17
N LYS A 210 19.41 -4.79 -0.53
CA LYS A 210 19.39 -4.12 0.76
C LYS A 210 19.21 -2.61 0.57
N PHE A 211 18.38 -2.01 1.40
CA PHE A 211 18.10 -0.59 1.49
C PHE A 211 18.73 -0.03 2.75
N SER A 212 19.28 1.19 2.65
CA SER A 212 19.91 1.84 3.82
C SER A 212 18.89 2.53 4.71
N THR A 213 17.82 3.06 4.12
CA THR A 213 16.75 3.74 4.83
C THR A 213 15.39 3.36 4.27
N ILE A 214 14.35 3.57 5.08
CA ILE A 214 12.96 3.41 4.65
C ILE A 214 12.59 4.39 3.52
N ASP A 215 13.16 5.60 3.50
CA ASP A 215 12.91 6.58 2.43
C ASP A 215 13.36 6.07 1.06
N GLN A 216 14.56 5.47 0.96
CA GLN A 216 15.02 4.87 -0.31
C GLN A 216 14.08 3.76 -0.79
N MET A 217 13.60 2.94 0.15
CA MET A 217 12.67 1.85 -0.09
C MET A 217 11.31 2.39 -0.58
N MET A 218 10.84 3.48 0.03
CA MET A 218 9.61 4.18 -0.34
C MET A 218 9.71 4.86 -1.71
N GLU A 219 10.82 5.52 -2.03
CA GLU A 219 11.06 6.17 -3.34
C GLU A 219 11.05 5.16 -4.49
N GLU A 220 11.70 4.01 -4.31
CA GLU A 220 11.72 2.93 -5.30
C GLU A 220 10.32 2.36 -5.51
N TRP A 221 9.61 2.07 -4.42
CA TRP A 221 8.23 1.60 -4.49
C TRP A 221 7.31 2.62 -5.14
N ALA A 222 7.46 3.91 -4.82
CA ALA A 222 6.63 4.98 -5.34
C ALA A 222 6.84 5.19 -6.85
N SER A 223 8.09 5.16 -7.29
CA SER A 223 8.46 5.23 -8.70
C SER A 223 7.88 4.05 -9.50
N TRP A 224 8.02 2.84 -8.97
CA TRP A 224 7.39 1.64 -9.56
C TRP A 224 5.86 1.78 -9.64
N ARG A 225 5.24 2.26 -8.56
CA ARG A 225 3.78 2.41 -8.49
C ARG A 225 3.26 3.48 -9.45
N LEU A 226 3.98 4.59 -9.61
CA LEU A 226 3.64 5.64 -10.57
C LEU A 226 3.60 5.11 -12.01
N GLY A 227 4.54 4.23 -12.37
CA GLY A 227 4.51 3.53 -13.67
C GLY A 227 3.24 2.69 -13.90
N TYR A 228 2.63 2.15 -12.84
CA TYR A 228 1.33 1.46 -12.94
C TYR A 228 0.14 2.43 -13.10
N TYR A 229 0.25 3.68 -12.64
CA TYR A 229 -0.76 4.69 -12.95
C TYR A 229 -0.74 5.10 -14.41
N GLN A 230 0.44 5.13 -15.05
CA GLN A 230 0.53 5.30 -16.50
C GLN A 230 -0.19 4.15 -17.23
N LYS A 231 0.12 2.89 -16.88
CA LYS A 231 -0.57 1.72 -17.45
C LYS A 231 -2.09 1.77 -17.24
N ARG A 232 -2.54 2.21 -16.06
CA ARG A 232 -3.98 2.40 -15.78
C ARG A 232 -4.59 3.47 -16.68
N LYS A 233 -3.92 4.61 -16.85
CA LYS A 233 -4.37 5.71 -17.71
C LYS A 233 -4.52 5.25 -19.16
N ASP A 234 -3.52 4.55 -19.69
CA ASP A 234 -3.53 4.00 -21.04
C ASP A 234 -4.70 3.02 -21.24
N TYR A 235 -4.90 2.10 -20.29
CA TYR A 235 -6.01 1.15 -20.31
C TYR A 235 -7.39 1.83 -20.28
N LEU A 236 -7.56 2.89 -19.47
CA LEU A 236 -8.82 3.63 -19.40
C LEU A 236 -9.14 4.32 -20.74
N ILE A 237 -8.13 4.93 -21.36
CA ILE A 237 -8.27 5.56 -22.67
C ILE A 237 -8.65 4.52 -23.72
N GLU A 238 -7.93 3.39 -23.78
CA GLU A 238 -8.20 2.29 -24.71
C GLU A 238 -9.62 1.71 -24.51
N LYS A 239 -10.05 1.57 -23.26
CA LYS A 239 -11.42 1.09 -22.94
C LYS A 239 -12.49 2.04 -23.48
N ILE A 240 -12.28 3.36 -23.37
CA ILE A 240 -13.21 4.35 -23.91
C ILE A 240 -13.17 4.33 -25.44
N ASP A 241 -11.99 4.26 -26.05
CA ASP A 241 -11.85 4.17 -27.51
C ASP A 241 -12.55 2.94 -28.09
N ASN A 242 -12.41 1.79 -27.44
CA ASN A 242 -13.13 0.58 -27.82
C ASN A 242 -14.66 0.74 -27.70
N SER A 243 -15.14 1.53 -26.74
CA SER A 243 -16.57 1.82 -26.55
C SER A 243 -17.08 2.77 -27.64
N ILE A 244 -16.32 3.83 -27.94
CA ILE A 244 -16.60 4.78 -29.04
C ILE A 244 -16.62 4.05 -30.38
N SER A 245 -15.65 3.18 -30.64
CA SER A 245 -15.58 2.39 -31.88
C SER A 245 -16.83 1.53 -32.08
N LYS A 246 -17.28 0.82 -31.03
CA LYS A 246 -18.52 0.03 -31.07
C LYS A 246 -19.77 0.88 -31.31
N LEU A 247 -19.87 2.03 -30.67
CA LEU A 247 -20.99 2.96 -30.87
C LEU A 247 -20.98 3.53 -32.29
N ASN A 248 -19.81 3.90 -32.83
CA ASN A 248 -19.67 4.40 -34.20
C ASN A 248 -20.00 3.32 -35.24
N GLU A 249 -19.58 2.07 -35.04
CA GLU A 249 -19.99 0.94 -35.88
C GLU A 249 -21.52 0.79 -35.90
N LYS A 250 -22.17 0.89 -34.73
CA LYS A 250 -23.62 0.84 -34.58
C LYS A 250 -24.33 2.02 -35.25
N ILE A 251 -23.86 3.25 -35.04
CA ILE A 251 -24.39 4.47 -35.66
C ILE A 251 -24.31 4.35 -37.18
N ARG A 252 -23.15 3.95 -37.72
CA ARG A 252 -22.95 3.78 -39.17
C ARG A 252 -23.92 2.74 -39.75
N PHE A 253 -24.16 1.66 -39.01
CA PHE A 253 -25.13 0.63 -39.41
C PHE A 253 -26.56 1.17 -39.42
N LEU A 254 -27.01 1.82 -38.34
CA LEU A 254 -28.35 2.41 -38.26
C LEU A 254 -28.59 3.47 -39.34
N GLN A 255 -27.62 4.34 -39.60
CA GLN A 255 -27.69 5.32 -40.69
C GLN A 255 -27.83 4.66 -42.07
N ALA A 256 -27.11 3.56 -42.31
CA ALA A 256 -27.23 2.81 -43.57
C ALA A 256 -28.61 2.14 -43.70
N VAL A 257 -29.20 1.68 -42.59
CA VAL A 257 -30.56 1.13 -42.57
C VAL A 257 -31.61 2.20 -42.81
N LEU A 258 -31.50 3.35 -42.14
CA LEU A 258 -32.42 4.48 -42.30
C LEU A 258 -32.42 4.98 -43.76
N LYS A 259 -31.23 5.19 -44.35
CA LYS A 259 -31.10 5.52 -45.77
C LYS A 259 -31.70 4.45 -46.68
N GLY A 260 -31.51 3.17 -46.35
CA GLY A 260 -32.11 2.07 -47.10
C GLY A 260 -33.65 2.12 -47.12
N TRP A 261 -34.27 2.65 -46.07
CA TRP A 261 -35.72 2.90 -46.04
C TRP A 261 -36.14 4.09 -46.91
N GLU A 262 -35.32 5.14 -46.99
CA GLU A 262 -35.63 6.36 -47.74
C GLU A 262 -35.42 6.22 -49.26
N ILE A 263 -34.25 5.72 -49.66
CA ILE A 263 -33.80 5.72 -51.07
C ILE A 263 -33.71 4.32 -51.69
N GLY A 264 -33.99 3.27 -50.91
CA GLY A 264 -33.97 1.88 -51.37
C GLY A 264 -32.55 1.28 -51.45
N PRO A 265 -32.41 0.11 -52.11
CA PRO A 265 -31.16 -0.66 -52.09
C PRO A 265 -30.10 -0.07 -53.03
N ILE A 266 -29.05 0.50 -52.44
CA ILE A 266 -27.82 0.93 -53.12
C ILE A 266 -26.65 0.15 -52.53
N LEU A 267 -26.07 -0.74 -53.34
CA LEU A 267 -24.97 -1.60 -52.93
C LEU A 267 -23.78 -0.76 -52.44
N GLY A 268 -23.30 -1.07 -51.23
CA GLY A 268 -22.17 -0.37 -50.62
C GLY A 268 -22.51 0.97 -49.94
N GLN A 269 -23.79 1.41 -49.97
CA GLN A 269 -24.21 2.67 -49.35
C GLN A 269 -25.38 2.53 -48.36
N THR A 270 -26.29 1.59 -48.60
CA THR A 270 -27.49 1.38 -47.78
C THR A 270 -27.64 -0.08 -47.35
N VAL A 271 -28.39 -0.31 -46.29
CA VAL A 271 -28.79 -1.66 -45.86
C VAL A 271 -30.32 -1.73 -45.79
N VAL A 272 -30.94 -2.45 -46.71
CA VAL A 272 -32.39 -2.67 -46.69
C VAL A 272 -32.70 -3.94 -45.90
N VAL A 273 -33.54 -3.82 -44.88
CA VAL A 273 -33.96 -4.93 -43.99
C VAL A 273 -35.40 -5.39 -44.21
N THR A 274 -36.20 -4.58 -44.92
CA THR A 274 -37.60 -4.84 -45.25
C THR A 274 -37.89 -4.51 -46.71
N GLU A 275 -38.75 -5.30 -47.35
CA GLU A 275 -39.23 -5.10 -48.71
C GLU A 275 -40.76 -4.95 -48.71
N THR A 276 -41.31 -4.09 -49.57
CA THR A 276 -42.76 -3.96 -49.76
C THR A 276 -43.21 -4.78 -50.96
N ILE A 277 -43.93 -5.87 -50.71
CA ILE A 277 -44.45 -6.78 -51.74
C ILE A 277 -45.98 -6.68 -51.71
N HIS A 278 -46.61 -6.26 -52.81
CA HIS A 278 -48.08 -6.09 -52.92
C HIS A 278 -48.69 -5.22 -51.81
N GLY A 279 -48.01 -4.13 -51.43
CA GLY A 279 -48.47 -3.22 -50.37
C GLY A 279 -48.31 -3.74 -48.94
N LYS A 280 -47.67 -4.91 -48.74
CA LYS A 280 -47.33 -5.45 -47.41
C LYS A 280 -45.83 -5.42 -47.19
N VAL A 281 -45.40 -4.86 -46.06
CA VAL A 281 -44.00 -4.86 -45.62
C VAL A 281 -43.63 -6.25 -45.11
N LYS A 282 -42.59 -6.86 -45.69
CA LYS A 282 -42.02 -8.14 -45.27
C LYS A 282 -40.53 -7.98 -44.96
N SER A 283 -40.04 -8.67 -43.94
CA SER A 283 -38.61 -8.72 -43.64
C SER A 283 -37.84 -9.50 -44.70
N LEU A 284 -36.68 -8.98 -45.09
CA LEU A 284 -35.76 -9.65 -46.00
C LEU A 284 -35.12 -10.88 -45.36
N LYS A 285 -34.67 -11.83 -46.19
CA LYS A 285 -33.94 -13.01 -45.70
C LYS A 285 -32.58 -12.57 -45.15
N ARG A 286 -32.11 -13.24 -44.08
CA ARG A 286 -30.84 -12.92 -43.42
C ARG A 286 -29.66 -12.88 -44.39
N ASP A 287 -29.58 -13.85 -45.31
CA ASP A 287 -28.48 -13.93 -46.28
C ASP A 287 -28.42 -12.71 -47.20
N GLN A 288 -29.57 -12.14 -47.56
CA GLN A 288 -29.66 -10.94 -48.40
C GLN A 288 -29.27 -9.67 -47.62
N VAL A 289 -29.58 -9.61 -46.32
CA VAL A 289 -29.12 -8.52 -45.45
C VAL A 289 -27.62 -8.62 -45.22
N PHE A 290 -27.10 -9.82 -44.97
CA PHE A 290 -25.67 -10.06 -44.75
C PHE A 290 -24.83 -9.72 -45.97
N LEU A 291 -25.30 -10.02 -47.18
CA LEU A 291 -24.61 -9.61 -48.41
C LEU A 291 -24.44 -8.08 -48.51
N GLN A 292 -25.47 -7.32 -48.15
CA GLN A 292 -25.41 -5.85 -48.11
C GLN A 292 -24.48 -5.36 -46.99
N MET A 293 -24.52 -6.00 -45.83
CA MET A 293 -23.63 -5.71 -44.71
C MET A 293 -22.16 -5.98 -45.05
N ASP A 294 -21.86 -7.08 -45.73
CA ASP A 294 -20.52 -7.47 -46.17
C ASP A 294 -19.95 -6.47 -47.18
N ALA A 295 -20.77 -6.01 -48.12
CA ALA A 295 -20.39 -4.95 -49.07
C ALA A 295 -19.98 -3.64 -48.36
N MET A 296 -20.55 -3.38 -47.18
CA MET A 296 -20.20 -2.25 -46.33
C MET A 296 -19.22 -2.63 -45.20
N LYS A 297 -18.74 -3.86 -45.12
CA LYS A 297 -17.84 -4.37 -44.07
C LYS A 297 -18.41 -4.27 -42.65
N PHE A 298 -19.73 -4.46 -42.49
CA PHE A 298 -20.35 -4.56 -41.18
C PHE A 298 -20.27 -6.00 -40.64
N LYS A 299 -20.02 -6.14 -39.33
CA LYS A 299 -20.10 -7.44 -38.66
C LYS A 299 -21.57 -7.86 -38.53
N HIS A 300 -21.86 -9.14 -38.79
CA HIS A 300 -23.22 -9.67 -38.76
C HIS A 300 -23.85 -9.62 -37.36
N ASP A 301 -23.05 -9.57 -36.29
CA ASP A 301 -23.54 -9.48 -34.92
C ASP A 301 -24.26 -8.16 -34.63
N LEU A 302 -23.95 -7.09 -35.38
CA LEU A 302 -24.67 -5.81 -35.30
C LEU A 302 -26.15 -5.96 -35.61
N TYR A 303 -26.51 -6.72 -36.65
CA TYR A 303 -27.90 -6.97 -37.02
C TYR A 303 -28.67 -7.74 -35.93
N GLN A 304 -27.99 -8.66 -35.25
CA GLN A 304 -28.61 -9.49 -34.21
C GLN A 304 -28.79 -8.73 -32.90
N LYS A 305 -27.84 -7.86 -32.54
CA LYS A 305 -27.82 -7.14 -31.26
C LYS A 305 -28.55 -5.79 -31.32
N THR A 306 -28.79 -5.25 -32.50
CA THR A 306 -29.43 -3.95 -32.67
C THR A 306 -30.93 -4.11 -32.84
N LYS A 307 -31.70 -3.44 -31.98
CA LYS A 307 -33.16 -3.36 -32.14
C LYS A 307 -33.46 -2.43 -33.32
N LEU A 308 -33.99 -3.00 -34.40
CA LEU A 308 -34.38 -2.28 -35.62
C LEU A 308 -35.87 -1.93 -35.66
N SER A 309 -36.66 -2.37 -34.68
CA SER A 309 -38.07 -2.02 -34.58
C SER A 309 -38.25 -0.64 -33.93
N ASN A 310 -38.94 0.24 -34.65
CA ASN A 310 -39.30 1.60 -34.23
C ASN A 310 -38.09 2.49 -33.91
N PHE A 311 -36.97 2.34 -34.62
CA PHE A 311 -35.86 3.28 -34.49
C PHE A 311 -36.01 4.44 -35.48
N ASP A 312 -35.58 5.64 -35.09
CA ASP A 312 -35.65 6.86 -35.90
C ASP A 312 -34.36 7.70 -35.84
N GLU A 313 -34.42 8.93 -36.35
CA GLU A 313 -33.30 9.88 -36.32
C GLU A 313 -32.91 10.32 -34.90
N ASP A 314 -33.86 10.37 -33.96
CA ASP A 314 -33.61 10.79 -32.58
C ASP A 314 -32.78 9.73 -31.82
N ASP A 315 -33.00 8.44 -32.09
CA ASP A 315 -32.15 7.38 -31.56
C ASP A 315 -30.69 7.52 -32.01
N ILE A 316 -30.48 7.86 -33.29
CA ILE A 316 -29.14 8.10 -33.84
C ILE A 316 -28.53 9.36 -33.20
N LEU A 317 -29.32 10.40 -32.99
CA LEU A 317 -28.89 11.62 -32.31
C LEU A 317 -28.44 11.32 -30.87
N HIS A 318 -29.21 10.54 -30.11
CA HIS A 318 -28.85 10.13 -28.75
C HIS A 318 -27.53 9.33 -28.72
N LEU A 319 -27.33 8.39 -29.64
CA LEU A 319 -26.07 7.64 -29.75
C LEU A 319 -24.88 8.56 -30.06
N ASN A 320 -25.06 9.55 -30.93
CA ASN A 320 -24.02 10.55 -31.20
C ASN A 320 -23.71 11.40 -29.96
N GLN A 321 -24.72 11.80 -29.18
CA GLN A 321 -24.52 12.50 -27.90
C GLN A 321 -23.74 11.64 -26.89
N GLU A 322 -24.01 10.34 -26.83
CA GLU A 322 -23.25 9.40 -26.00
C GLU A 322 -21.78 9.32 -26.43
N VAL A 323 -21.50 9.25 -27.73
CA VAL A 323 -20.14 9.29 -28.27
C VAL A 323 -19.43 10.59 -27.90
N LEU A 324 -20.09 11.74 -28.03
CA LEU A 324 -19.52 13.04 -27.65
C LEU A 324 -19.18 13.11 -26.15
N LYS A 325 -20.05 12.55 -25.29
CA LYS A 325 -19.79 12.44 -23.86
C LYS A 325 -18.55 11.59 -23.58
N LEU A 326 -18.44 10.42 -24.20
CA LEU A 326 -17.28 9.54 -24.05
C LEU A 326 -15.99 10.18 -24.55
N GLN A 327 -16.03 10.93 -25.66
CA GLN A 327 -14.88 11.69 -26.15
C GLN A 327 -14.42 12.74 -25.14
N LYS A 328 -15.36 13.47 -24.53
CA LYS A 328 -15.06 14.43 -23.47
C LYS A 328 -14.46 13.76 -22.24
N ASP A 329 -15.02 12.63 -21.81
CA ASP A 329 -14.49 11.86 -20.67
C ASP A 329 -13.06 11.35 -20.94
N LYS A 330 -12.79 10.89 -22.17
CA LYS A 330 -11.44 10.51 -22.62
C LYS A 330 -10.47 11.69 -22.57
N GLU A 331 -10.89 12.86 -23.05
CA GLU A 331 -10.06 14.06 -23.03
C GLU A 331 -9.70 14.47 -21.60
N VAL A 332 -10.65 14.43 -20.65
CA VAL A 332 -10.37 14.70 -19.23
C VAL A 332 -9.31 13.73 -18.69
N ILE A 333 -9.44 12.43 -18.96
CA ILE A 333 -8.45 11.43 -18.50
C ILE A 333 -7.09 11.69 -19.14
N TYR A 334 -7.05 11.97 -20.44
CA TYR A 334 -5.83 12.25 -21.18
C TYR A 334 -5.08 13.47 -20.62
N LEU A 335 -5.81 14.55 -20.31
CA LEU A 335 -5.24 15.78 -19.76
C LEU A 335 -4.86 15.66 -18.28
N THR A 336 -5.45 14.73 -17.53
CA THR A 336 -5.13 14.55 -16.10
C THR A 336 -3.74 13.92 -15.92
N PRO A 337 -2.79 14.56 -15.22
CA PRO A 337 -1.49 13.96 -14.91
C PRO A 337 -1.62 12.68 -14.07
N ILE A 338 -0.70 11.73 -14.25
CA ILE A 338 -0.73 10.44 -13.54
C ILE A 338 -0.56 10.63 -12.02
N GLU A 339 0.21 11.64 -11.62
CA GLU A 339 0.39 12.06 -10.24
C GLU A 339 -0.93 12.52 -9.64
N LYS A 340 -1.74 13.25 -10.42
CA LYS A 340 -3.06 13.73 -9.98
C LYS A 340 -4.07 12.59 -9.84
N LEU A 341 -4.02 11.60 -10.73
CA LEU A 341 -4.83 10.38 -10.60
C LEU A 341 -4.53 9.66 -9.28
N TRP A 342 -3.24 9.49 -8.97
CA TRP A 342 -2.84 8.86 -7.71
C TRP A 342 -3.18 9.72 -6.49
N LEU A 343 -2.98 11.04 -6.57
CA LEU A 343 -3.32 11.95 -5.49
C LEU A 343 -4.81 11.86 -5.12
N ASN A 344 -5.70 11.77 -6.10
CA ASN A 344 -7.13 11.61 -5.87
C ASN A 344 -7.45 10.29 -5.14
N ASP A 345 -6.85 9.16 -5.56
CA ASP A 345 -7.04 7.87 -4.89
C ASP A 345 -6.53 7.90 -3.43
N LEU A 346 -5.41 8.59 -3.17
CA LEU A 346 -4.87 8.77 -1.81
C LEU A 346 -5.80 9.62 -0.94
N GLN A 347 -6.35 10.70 -1.49
CA GLN A 347 -7.31 11.56 -0.79
C GLN A 347 -8.60 10.82 -0.46
N GLU A 348 -9.12 10.02 -1.39
CA GLU A 348 -10.28 9.16 -1.16
C GLU A 348 -9.99 8.13 -0.06
N PHE A 349 -8.84 7.47 -0.10
CA PHE A 349 -8.42 6.54 0.95
C PHE A 349 -8.33 7.21 2.32
N VAL A 350 -7.66 8.36 2.43
CA VAL A 350 -7.51 9.07 3.70
C VAL A 350 -8.88 9.45 4.27
N LYS A 351 -9.79 9.94 3.42
CA LYS A 351 -11.17 10.27 3.82
C LYS A 351 -11.90 9.06 4.37
N GLU A 352 -11.92 7.95 3.63
CA GLU A 352 -12.63 6.74 4.05
C GLU A 352 -11.99 6.08 5.26
N TYR A 353 -10.66 6.08 5.35
CA TYR A 353 -9.94 5.58 6.52
C TYR A 353 -10.25 6.40 7.77
N CYS A 354 -10.21 7.72 7.69
CA CYS A 354 -10.57 8.59 8.80
C CYS A 354 -12.04 8.41 9.22
N ARG A 355 -12.95 8.24 8.25
CA ARG A 355 -14.36 7.95 8.51
C ARG A 355 -14.54 6.61 9.24
N GLN A 356 -13.89 5.56 8.76
CA GLN A 356 -14.00 4.21 9.33
C GLN A 356 -13.47 4.16 10.78
N TYR A 357 -12.35 4.82 11.04
CA TYR A 357 -11.70 4.82 12.36
C TYR A 357 -12.06 6.04 13.24
N LYS A 358 -13.00 6.89 12.79
CA LYS A 358 -13.47 8.10 13.49
C LYS A 358 -12.32 9.05 13.91
N ILE A 359 -11.34 9.21 13.03
CA ILE A 359 -10.18 10.10 13.21
C ILE A 359 -10.56 11.50 12.70
N LYS A 360 -10.18 12.56 13.43
CA LYS A 360 -10.41 13.95 13.00
C LYS A 360 -9.54 14.27 11.77
N THR A 361 -10.17 14.77 10.71
CA THR A 361 -9.54 15.05 9.41
C THR A 361 -8.60 16.25 9.41
N ASP A 362 -8.77 17.18 10.34
CA ASP A 362 -8.06 18.47 10.39
C ASP A 362 -6.55 18.34 10.65
N ILE A 363 -6.07 17.12 10.89
CA ILE A 363 -4.67 16.76 11.18
C ILE A 363 -3.84 16.62 9.88
N PHE A 364 -4.50 16.40 8.74
CA PHE A 364 -3.81 16.15 7.47
C PHE A 364 -4.04 17.30 6.51
N ASP A 365 -2.98 18.06 6.25
CA ASP A 365 -2.98 19.12 5.24
C ASP A 365 -3.00 18.49 3.84
N LEU A 366 -4.17 18.02 3.42
CA LEU A 366 -4.43 17.39 2.12
C LEU A 366 -4.55 18.43 0.99
N ASN A 367 -4.55 19.72 1.33
CA ASN A 367 -4.75 20.86 0.43
C ASN A 367 -3.42 21.47 -0.02
N ILE A 368 -2.51 20.65 -0.51
CA ILE A 368 -1.31 21.18 -1.15
C ILE A 368 -1.62 21.37 -2.63
N PRO A 369 -1.68 22.62 -3.15
CA PRO A 369 -1.93 22.84 -4.55
C PRO A 369 -0.80 22.21 -5.37
N VAL A 370 -1.17 21.40 -6.36
CA VAL A 370 -0.25 20.92 -7.38
C VAL A 370 0.26 22.16 -8.12
N LYS A 371 1.46 22.64 -7.78
CA LYS A 371 2.16 23.60 -8.64
C LYS A 371 2.54 22.86 -9.91
N THR A 372 1.65 22.90 -10.89
CA THR A 372 2.02 22.66 -12.28
C THR A 372 2.81 23.88 -12.71
N ASP A 373 4.15 23.77 -12.71
CA ASP A 373 4.99 24.79 -13.32
C ASP A 373 5.25 24.41 -14.78
N PRO A 374 4.76 25.19 -15.78
CA PRO A 374 5.00 24.91 -17.19
C PRO A 374 6.36 25.41 -17.69
N THR A 375 7.19 26.09 -16.88
CA THR A 375 8.38 26.78 -17.41
C THR A 375 9.54 26.90 -16.44
N ASN A 376 10.55 26.03 -16.65
CA ASN A 376 11.99 26.33 -16.70
C ASN A 376 12.68 27.21 -15.62
N LYS A 377 13.79 26.65 -15.08
CA LYS A 377 14.97 27.25 -14.40
C LYS A 377 14.86 27.71 -12.94
N ILE A 378 15.54 26.98 -12.05
CA ILE A 378 16.15 27.48 -10.79
C ILE A 378 17.41 26.59 -10.56
N SER A 379 18.62 27.03 -10.91
CA SER A 379 19.57 27.84 -10.11
C SER A 379 19.80 27.29 -8.71
N ILE A 380 20.88 26.52 -8.55
CA ILE A 380 21.40 26.05 -7.26
C ILE A 380 22.27 27.16 -6.68
N GLU A 381 21.93 27.67 -5.50
CA GLU A 381 22.90 28.30 -4.60
C GLU A 381 23.06 27.42 -3.35
N ILE A 382 24.32 27.38 -2.91
CA ILE A 382 25.01 26.33 -2.15
C ILE A 382 24.60 26.30 -0.68
#